data_AF-A0A1I7YWD0-F1
#
_entry.id   AF-A0A1I7YWD0-F1
#
_cell.length_a   1.000
_cell.length_b   1.000
_cell.length_c   1.000
_cell.angle_alpha   90.00
_cell.angle_beta   90.00
_cell.angle_gamma   90.00
#
_symmetry.space_group_name_H-M   'P 1'
#
loop_
_entity.id
_entity.type
_entity.pdbx_description
1 polymer ?
#
loop_
_entity_poly.entity_id
_entity_poly.type
_entity_poly.pdbx_seq_one_letter_code
_entity_poly.pdbx_strand_id
1 'polypeptide(L)'
;MLSGTDEGVFSWFTLNVLVDRMKHVVSGNFGSAAAALDLGGGSTQLTFIPKRPAEAFADVEEADFAHTINVFGTDVKLYTHSYLGNGLVAARLGMAQDTEGSEGSELRTHCLPKGYALKDWDYAGTAWKVRGTEAPSFEACLRSAEEYVEERTKVKKVPELADKNIYVFSYFYDRGVQGGLVPKTEGNLGGISTVGGYKKAAKKACALPADQLGPEHWRPWQCLDLTYIYALLHHGYGLPDDKELFLAEKNIYVFSYFYDRGVQGGLVPKTEGNLGGISTVGGYKKAAKKACALPADQLGPEHWRPWQCLDLTYIYALLHHGYGLPDDKELFLAKRLKKMEMSWALGASYHLLNSYHADYNIKYTESRRQNPAPSPSDGRPNTTQNGVLDEVFEFMSESLTSMLSYFNLISPSA
;
A
#
# COMPACT_ATOMS: atom_id res chain seq x y z
N MET A 1 -11.50 2.10 -9.51
CA MET A 1 -10.40 1.34 -8.87
C MET A 1 -9.22 2.29 -8.71
N LEU A 2 -8.48 2.16 -7.61
CA LEU A 2 -7.25 2.91 -7.40
C LEU A 2 -6.24 2.49 -8.46
N SER A 3 -5.53 3.42 -9.11
CA SER A 3 -4.43 3.03 -9.99
C SER A 3 -3.25 2.50 -9.14
N GLY A 4 -2.36 1.69 -9.72
CA GLY A 4 -1.17 1.25 -9.01
C GLY A 4 -0.24 2.41 -8.62
N THR A 5 -0.24 3.48 -9.41
CA THR A 5 0.50 4.71 -9.12
C THR A 5 -0.06 5.44 -7.90
N ASP A 6 -1.39 5.55 -7.82
CA ASP A 6 -2.07 6.10 -6.64
C ASP A 6 -1.79 5.26 -5.39
N GLU A 7 -1.80 3.93 -5.51
CA GLU A 7 -1.44 3.03 -4.40
C GLU A 7 -0.02 3.29 -3.87
N GLY A 8 0.95 3.50 -4.77
CA GLY A 8 2.31 3.88 -4.40
C GLY A 8 2.38 5.22 -3.66
N VAL A 9 1.70 6.25 -4.20
CA VAL A 9 1.63 7.59 -3.59
C VAL A 9 0.99 7.54 -2.20
N PHE A 10 -0.15 6.86 -2.04
CA PHE A 10 -0.82 6.75 -0.75
C PHE A 10 -0.02 5.93 0.27
N SER A 11 0.66 4.87 -0.18
CA SER A 11 1.55 4.08 0.67
C SER A 11 2.74 4.90 1.15
N TRP A 12 3.37 5.68 0.26
CA TRP A 12 4.46 6.59 0.62
C TRP A 12 4.03 7.69 1.58
N PHE A 13 2.87 8.31 1.35
CA PHE A 13 2.32 9.34 2.22
C PHE A 13 2.05 8.77 3.62
N THR A 14 1.32 7.65 3.67
CA THR A 14 0.97 6.96 4.92
C THR A 14 2.22 6.57 5.70
N LEU A 15 3.21 5.97 5.04
CA LEU A 15 4.50 5.65 5.64
C LEU A 15 5.11 6.88 6.29
N ASN A 16 5.32 7.95 5.53
CA ASN A 16 6.06 9.12 6.01
C ASN A 16 5.31 9.88 7.12
N VAL A 17 3.98 9.75 7.21
CA VAL A 17 3.20 10.18 8.38
C VAL A 17 3.46 9.27 9.58
N LEU A 18 3.40 7.95 9.40
CA LEU A 18 3.54 6.97 10.49
C LEU A 18 4.95 6.97 11.11
N VAL A 19 5.99 7.22 10.31
CA VAL A 19 7.38 7.30 10.80
C VAL A 19 7.82 8.73 11.13
N ASP A 20 6.87 9.66 11.29
CA ASP A 20 7.09 11.05 11.72
C ASP A 20 8.10 11.84 10.84
N ARG A 21 8.08 11.58 9.53
CA ARG A 21 8.94 12.26 8.54
C ARG A 21 8.20 13.34 7.76
N MET A 22 6.87 13.29 7.73
CA MET A 22 6.07 14.22 6.93
C MET A 22 6.23 15.68 7.35
N LYS A 23 6.49 15.96 8.62
CA LYS A 23 6.80 17.33 9.12
C LYS A 23 7.98 17.97 8.38
N HIS A 24 8.99 17.17 8.02
CA HIS A 24 10.14 17.64 7.28
C HIS A 24 9.84 17.83 5.79
N VAL A 25 8.95 17.02 5.23
CA VAL A 25 8.46 17.19 3.85
C VAL A 25 7.73 18.53 3.73
N VAL A 26 6.80 18.82 4.66
CA VAL A 26 6.04 20.07 4.68
C VAL A 26 6.96 21.28 4.89
N SER A 27 8.07 21.13 5.63
CA SER A 27 9.06 22.20 5.80
C SER A 27 10.05 22.32 4.63
N GLY A 28 9.82 21.64 3.51
CA GLY A 28 10.70 21.63 2.32
C GLY A 28 11.99 20.81 2.45
N ASN A 29 12.21 20.12 3.58
CA ASN A 29 13.36 19.22 3.78
C ASN A 29 13.04 17.79 3.28
N PHE A 30 12.97 17.67 1.95
CA PHE A 30 12.60 16.42 1.27
C PHE A 30 13.61 15.28 1.47
N GLY A 31 14.88 15.58 1.79
CA GLY A 31 15.94 14.58 1.93
C GLY A 31 15.74 13.59 3.08
N SER A 32 14.88 13.94 4.04
CA SER A 32 14.51 13.12 5.20
C SER A 32 13.46 12.05 4.90
N ALA A 33 12.71 12.19 3.80
CA ALA A 33 11.62 11.27 3.46
C ALA A 33 12.16 9.86 3.15
N ALA A 34 11.42 8.85 3.59
CA ALA A 34 11.69 7.45 3.28
C ALA A 34 11.15 7.08 1.88
N ALA A 35 11.72 6.02 1.29
CA ALA A 35 11.16 5.35 0.12
C ALA A 35 10.20 4.25 0.57
N ALA A 36 9.10 4.08 -0.17
CA ALA A 36 8.10 3.05 0.05
C ALA A 36 8.13 2.05 -1.12
N LEU A 37 8.29 0.77 -0.80
CA LEU A 37 8.15 -0.34 -1.74
C LEU A 37 7.03 -1.25 -1.27
N ASP A 38 6.05 -1.48 -2.13
CA ASP A 38 4.92 -2.34 -1.84
C ASP A 38 4.88 -3.49 -2.84
N LEU A 39 4.98 -4.73 -2.36
CA LEU A 39 4.88 -5.91 -3.22
C LEU A 39 3.50 -6.55 -3.04
N GLY A 40 2.61 -6.25 -3.98
CA GLY A 40 1.28 -6.84 -4.07
C GLY A 40 1.27 -8.19 -4.80
N GLY A 41 0.08 -8.73 -5.04
CA GLY A 41 -0.08 -9.98 -5.78
C GLY A 41 0.14 -9.83 -7.29
N GLY A 42 -0.36 -8.75 -7.88
CA GLY A 42 -0.32 -8.50 -9.32
C GLY A 42 0.73 -7.46 -9.78
N SER A 43 1.17 -6.57 -8.89
CA SER A 43 2.12 -5.50 -9.17
C SER A 43 3.02 -5.23 -7.97
N THR A 44 4.12 -4.50 -8.22
CA THR A 44 4.97 -3.90 -7.19
C THR A 44 5.07 -2.40 -7.41
N GLN A 45 5.00 -1.62 -6.34
CA GLN A 45 5.07 -0.17 -6.36
C GLN A 45 6.40 0.30 -5.75
N LEU A 46 6.95 1.36 -6.33
CA LEU A 46 8.10 2.10 -5.79
C LEU A 46 7.75 3.58 -5.78
N THR A 47 7.80 4.22 -4.62
CA THR A 47 7.55 5.66 -4.49
C THR A 47 8.54 6.34 -3.54
N PHE A 48 9.12 7.47 -3.96
CA PHE A 48 10.03 8.30 -3.16
C PHE A 48 10.16 9.72 -3.71
N ILE A 49 10.69 10.66 -2.91
CA ILE A 49 11.10 11.99 -3.42
C ILE A 49 12.53 11.91 -3.96
N PRO A 50 12.80 12.15 -5.26
CA PRO A 50 14.15 12.15 -5.81
C PRO A 50 14.95 13.36 -5.31
N LYS A 51 16.14 13.10 -4.76
CA LYS A 51 17.16 14.12 -4.43
C LYS A 51 17.84 14.61 -5.70
N ARG A 52 17.95 13.74 -6.71
CA ARG A 52 18.61 14.02 -7.99
C ARG A 52 17.65 13.71 -9.15
N PRO A 53 16.66 14.59 -9.44
CA PRO A 53 15.64 14.32 -10.46
C PRO A 53 16.21 13.96 -11.83
N ALA A 54 17.27 14.65 -12.28
CA ALA A 54 17.89 14.38 -13.57
C ALA A 54 18.43 12.94 -13.67
N GLU A 55 18.97 12.37 -12.59
CA GLU A 55 19.45 10.99 -12.56
C GLU A 55 18.29 9.99 -12.36
N ALA A 56 17.32 10.32 -11.51
CA ALA A 56 16.17 9.47 -11.23
C ALA A 56 15.28 9.25 -12.47
N PHE A 57 15.23 10.23 -13.38
CA PHE A 57 14.41 10.19 -14.59
C PHE A 57 15.19 10.01 -15.90
N ALA A 58 16.53 9.82 -15.86
CA ALA A 58 17.39 9.85 -17.05
C ALA A 58 17.00 8.86 -18.17
N ASP A 59 16.51 7.67 -17.81
CA ASP A 59 16.21 6.59 -18.76
C ASP A 59 14.75 6.12 -18.68
N VAL A 60 13.85 7.01 -18.28
CA VAL A 60 12.41 6.75 -18.24
C VAL A 60 11.66 7.95 -18.79
N GLU A 61 10.46 7.70 -19.32
CA GLU A 61 9.55 8.78 -19.67
C GLU A 61 9.07 9.45 -18.38
N GLU A 62 9.53 10.67 -18.11
CA GLU A 62 9.26 11.36 -16.84
C GLU A 62 7.75 11.46 -16.57
N ALA A 63 6.92 11.61 -17.61
CA ALA A 63 5.46 11.66 -17.47
C ALA A 63 4.84 10.38 -16.85
N ASP A 64 5.50 9.22 -17.02
CA ASP A 64 5.03 7.92 -16.51
C ASP A 64 5.54 7.61 -15.09
N PHE A 65 6.53 8.38 -14.62
CA PHE A 65 7.26 8.12 -13.38
C PHE A 65 7.20 9.29 -12.39
N ALA A 66 6.95 10.51 -12.85
CA ALA A 66 6.86 11.68 -12.01
C ALA A 66 5.40 11.97 -11.65
N HIS A 67 5.12 12.10 -10.36
CA HIS A 67 3.81 12.55 -9.88
C HIS A 67 4.00 13.68 -8.87
N THR A 68 3.44 14.85 -9.16
CA THR A 68 3.41 15.96 -8.21
C THR A 68 2.16 15.87 -7.36
N ILE A 69 2.32 15.94 -6.05
CA ILE A 69 1.21 16.08 -5.09
C ILE A 69 1.41 17.34 -4.26
N ASN A 70 0.33 17.99 -3.85
CA ASN A 70 0.39 19.08 -2.90
C ASN A 70 0.19 18.50 -1.49
N VAL A 71 1.20 18.60 -0.63
CA VAL A 71 1.15 18.16 0.76
C VAL A 71 1.13 19.39 1.64
N PHE A 72 -0.07 19.76 2.12
CA PHE A 72 -0.28 20.89 3.04
C PHE A 72 0.32 22.20 2.52
N GLY A 73 0.05 22.53 1.24
CA GLY A 73 0.54 23.73 0.58
C GLY A 73 1.93 23.58 -0.03
N THR A 74 2.63 22.46 0.19
CA THR A 74 3.94 22.19 -0.39
C THR A 74 3.82 21.26 -1.58
N ASP A 75 4.23 21.72 -2.77
CA ASP A 75 4.31 20.85 -3.94
C ASP A 75 5.49 19.89 -3.82
N VAL A 76 5.19 18.60 -3.89
CA VAL A 76 6.16 17.50 -3.76
C VAL A 76 6.14 16.70 -5.05
N LYS A 77 7.26 16.74 -5.77
CA LYS A 77 7.47 15.89 -6.95
C LYS A 77 7.98 14.52 -6.50
N LEU A 78 7.17 13.49 -6.68
CA LEU A 78 7.51 12.11 -6.38
C LEU A 78 8.00 11.39 -7.64
N TYR A 79 8.99 10.53 -7.49
CA TYR A 79 9.13 9.37 -8.35
C TYR A 79 8.14 8.32 -7.86
N THR A 80 7.27 7.83 -8.73
CA THR A 80 6.32 6.77 -8.43
C THR A 80 6.10 5.89 -9.66
N HIS A 81 6.14 4.58 -9.47
CA HIS A 81 5.82 3.65 -10.55
C HIS A 81 5.23 2.35 -10.01
N SER A 82 4.32 1.77 -10.78
CA SER A 82 3.70 0.49 -10.51
C SER A 82 4.03 -0.50 -11.64
N TYR A 83 4.91 -1.45 -11.37
CA TYR A 83 5.27 -2.49 -12.33
C TYR A 83 4.20 -3.59 -12.32
N LEU A 84 3.23 -3.50 -13.22
CA LEU A 84 2.22 -4.54 -13.41
C LEU A 84 2.89 -5.83 -13.93
N GLY A 85 2.48 -6.98 -13.40
CA GLY A 85 3.12 -8.28 -13.66
C GLY A 85 4.23 -8.62 -12.66
N ASN A 86 4.82 -7.62 -12.00
CA ASN A 86 5.86 -7.81 -10.97
C ASN A 86 5.30 -7.93 -9.54
N GLY A 87 4.02 -8.26 -9.40
CA GLY A 87 3.52 -8.73 -8.11
C GLY A 87 4.01 -10.14 -7.83
N LEU A 88 4.07 -10.54 -6.56
CA LEU A 88 4.64 -11.84 -6.18
C LEU A 88 3.94 -13.02 -6.87
N VAL A 89 2.60 -12.97 -6.96
CA VAL A 89 1.81 -14.07 -7.53
C VAL A 89 1.85 -14.03 -9.07
N ALA A 90 1.84 -12.83 -9.66
CA ALA A 90 2.04 -12.64 -11.10
C ALA A 90 3.43 -13.11 -11.57
N ALA A 91 4.47 -12.84 -10.78
CA ALA A 91 5.84 -13.26 -11.08
C ALA A 91 5.99 -14.80 -11.07
N ARG A 92 5.30 -15.52 -10.17
CA ARG A 92 5.26 -16.99 -10.20
C ARG A 92 4.78 -17.52 -11.56
N LEU A 93 3.68 -16.96 -12.07
CA LEU A 93 3.16 -17.33 -13.37
C LEU A 93 4.13 -16.93 -14.49
N GLY A 94 4.60 -15.68 -14.46
CA GLY A 94 5.49 -15.14 -15.47
C GLY A 94 6.77 -15.97 -15.63
N MET A 95 7.53 -16.16 -14.54
CA MET A 95 8.75 -16.95 -14.54
C MET A 95 8.51 -18.40 -15.00
N ALA A 96 7.41 -19.00 -14.58
CA ALA A 96 7.09 -20.38 -14.96
C ALA A 96 6.69 -20.49 -16.44
N GLN A 97 5.99 -19.49 -17.01
CA GLN A 97 5.67 -19.45 -18.45
C GLN A 97 6.93 -19.37 -19.33
N ASP A 98 7.98 -18.69 -18.86
CA ASP A 98 9.22 -18.54 -19.62
C ASP A 98 10.16 -19.76 -19.47
N THR A 99 9.83 -20.69 -18.57
CA THR A 99 10.64 -21.90 -18.35
C THR A 99 10.44 -22.90 -19.50
N GLU A 100 11.53 -23.46 -20.02
CA GLU A 100 11.50 -24.48 -21.09
C GLU A 100 10.59 -25.67 -20.74
N GLY A 101 9.73 -26.04 -21.69
CA GLY A 101 8.78 -27.14 -21.55
C GLY A 101 7.49 -26.78 -20.81
N SER A 102 7.23 -25.50 -20.54
CA SER A 102 5.93 -24.96 -20.18
C SER A 102 5.05 -24.78 -21.41
N GLU A 103 3.81 -25.28 -21.37
CA GLU A 103 2.85 -25.16 -22.48
C GLU A 103 1.41 -25.12 -21.94
N GLY A 104 0.60 -24.20 -22.47
CA GLY A 104 -0.79 -24.04 -22.03
C GLY A 104 -0.87 -23.79 -20.53
N SER A 105 -1.64 -24.61 -19.80
CA SER A 105 -1.78 -24.56 -18.35
C SER A 105 -0.84 -25.50 -17.58
N GLU A 106 0.07 -26.20 -18.28
CA GLU A 106 1.11 -27.02 -17.66
C GLU A 106 2.44 -26.27 -17.66
N LEU A 107 2.93 -25.92 -16.46
CA LEU A 107 4.11 -25.10 -16.28
C LEU A 107 5.24 -25.87 -15.58
N ARG A 108 6.47 -25.49 -15.90
CA ARG A 108 7.70 -25.92 -15.25
C ARG A 108 8.35 -24.74 -14.54
N THR A 109 9.15 -25.02 -13.51
CA THR A 109 9.94 -24.01 -12.83
C THR A 109 11.19 -24.60 -12.18
N HIS A 110 12.29 -23.86 -12.21
CA HIS A 110 13.52 -24.20 -11.49
C HIS A 110 13.44 -23.97 -9.98
N CYS A 111 12.33 -23.40 -9.50
CA CYS A 111 12.14 -22.99 -8.11
C CYS A 111 11.35 -23.99 -7.26
N LEU A 112 10.84 -25.09 -7.85
CA LEU A 112 10.18 -26.18 -7.12
C LEU A 112 11.08 -27.42 -7.07
N PRO A 113 11.05 -28.20 -5.98
CA PRO A 113 11.84 -29.42 -5.89
C PRO A 113 11.53 -30.42 -7.01
N LYS A 114 12.54 -31.22 -7.38
CA LYS A 114 12.41 -32.22 -8.44
C LYS A 114 11.31 -33.22 -8.08
N GLY A 115 10.43 -33.51 -9.03
CA GLY A 115 9.30 -34.42 -8.86
C GLY A 115 8.12 -33.84 -8.06
N TYR A 116 8.25 -32.65 -7.47
CA TYR A 116 7.15 -31.95 -6.83
C TYR A 116 6.23 -31.32 -7.89
N ALA A 117 4.92 -31.35 -7.62
CA ALA A 117 3.91 -30.81 -8.53
C ALA A 117 2.72 -30.22 -7.77
N LEU A 118 2.38 -28.99 -8.10
CA LEU A 118 1.10 -28.37 -7.75
C LEU A 118 0.11 -28.72 -8.87
N LYS A 119 -1.05 -29.28 -8.51
CA LYS A 119 -2.01 -29.80 -9.51
C LYS A 119 -3.16 -28.83 -9.82
N ASP A 120 -3.50 -27.93 -8.89
CA ASP A 120 -4.67 -27.06 -8.96
C ASP A 120 -4.35 -25.65 -8.41
N TRP A 121 -3.24 -25.04 -8.84
CA TRP A 121 -2.93 -23.67 -8.43
C TRP A 121 -3.80 -22.69 -9.24
N ASP A 122 -4.85 -22.15 -8.61
CA ASP A 122 -5.70 -21.14 -9.25
C ASP A 122 -5.03 -19.76 -9.25
N TYR A 123 -4.97 -19.15 -10.44
CA TYR A 123 -4.62 -17.76 -10.60
C TYR A 123 -5.33 -17.17 -11.82
N ALA A 124 -5.94 -16.00 -11.64
CA ALA A 124 -6.75 -15.32 -12.67
C ALA A 124 -7.86 -16.21 -13.26
N GLY A 125 -8.47 -17.07 -12.43
CA GLY A 125 -9.56 -17.97 -12.83
C GLY A 125 -9.11 -19.15 -13.71
N THR A 126 -7.81 -19.41 -13.77
CA THR A 126 -7.23 -20.56 -14.48
C THR A 126 -6.54 -21.47 -13.48
N ALA A 127 -6.84 -22.77 -13.55
CA ALA A 127 -6.16 -23.79 -12.77
C ALA A 127 -4.86 -24.22 -13.47
N TRP A 128 -3.73 -23.90 -12.84
CA TRP A 128 -2.39 -24.20 -13.34
C TRP A 128 -1.81 -25.44 -12.67
N LYS A 129 -1.10 -26.23 -13.47
CA LYS A 129 -0.32 -27.37 -12.99
C LYS A 129 1.16 -27.04 -13.10
N VAL A 130 1.82 -26.84 -11.96
CA VAL A 130 3.20 -26.35 -11.90
C VAL A 130 4.12 -27.43 -11.35
N ARG A 131 5.20 -27.75 -12.06
CA ARG A 131 6.14 -28.82 -11.70
C ARG A 131 7.57 -28.30 -11.57
N GLY A 132 8.33 -28.90 -10.65
CA GLY A 132 9.78 -28.70 -10.60
C GLY A 132 10.49 -29.28 -11.83
N THR A 133 11.55 -28.62 -12.29
CA THR A 133 12.42 -29.14 -13.36
C THR A 133 13.32 -30.28 -12.85
N GLU A 134 14.14 -30.84 -13.74
CA GLU A 134 15.07 -31.93 -13.40
C GLU A 134 16.27 -31.50 -12.54
N ALA A 135 16.62 -30.21 -12.57
CA ALA A 135 17.75 -29.65 -11.84
C ALA A 135 17.36 -28.32 -11.16
N PRO A 136 16.46 -28.34 -10.17
CA PRO A 136 16.11 -27.14 -9.42
C PRO A 136 17.24 -26.77 -8.48
N SER A 137 17.53 -25.47 -8.39
CA SER A 137 18.53 -24.91 -7.49
C SER A 137 18.22 -23.44 -7.28
N PHE A 138 18.81 -22.84 -6.23
CA PHE A 138 18.75 -21.40 -6.04
C PHE A 138 19.30 -20.66 -7.27
N GLU A 139 20.42 -21.11 -7.82
CA GLU A 139 21.08 -20.48 -8.96
C GLU A 139 20.24 -20.56 -10.24
N ALA A 140 19.59 -21.70 -10.51
CA ALA A 140 18.70 -21.84 -11.66
C ALA A 140 17.41 -21.02 -11.48
N CYS A 141 16.83 -21.00 -10.28
CA CYS A 141 15.66 -20.18 -9.97
C CYS A 141 15.99 -18.68 -10.06
N LEU A 142 17.17 -18.27 -9.59
CA LEU A 142 17.63 -16.89 -9.64
C LEU A 142 17.80 -16.42 -11.08
N ARG A 143 18.39 -17.23 -11.96
CA ARG A 143 18.51 -16.89 -13.37
C ARG A 143 17.15 -16.61 -14.02
N SER A 144 16.15 -17.46 -13.77
CA SER A 144 14.78 -17.22 -14.26
C SER A 144 14.18 -15.94 -13.69
N ALA A 145 14.51 -15.59 -12.44
CA ALA A 145 14.04 -14.36 -11.82
C ALA A 145 14.76 -13.11 -12.38
N GLU A 146 16.06 -13.19 -12.65
CA GLU A 146 16.87 -12.15 -13.30
C GLU A 146 16.34 -11.85 -14.70
N GLU A 147 16.17 -12.88 -15.54
CA GLU A 147 15.60 -12.76 -16.89
C GLU A 147 14.20 -12.12 -16.85
N TYR A 148 13.35 -12.54 -15.89
CA TYR A 148 12.02 -11.98 -15.73
C TYR A 148 12.03 -10.49 -15.34
N VAL A 149 12.90 -10.10 -14.43
CA VAL A 149 12.98 -8.74 -13.88
C VAL A 149 13.69 -7.78 -14.85
N GLU A 150 14.84 -8.18 -15.40
CA GLU A 150 15.69 -7.31 -16.22
C GLU A 150 15.27 -7.30 -17.70
N GLU A 151 14.87 -8.45 -18.26
CA GLU A 151 14.62 -8.57 -19.70
C GLU A 151 13.13 -8.51 -20.05
N ARG A 152 12.30 -9.31 -19.37
CA ARG A 152 10.87 -9.39 -19.69
C ARG A 152 10.10 -8.16 -19.21
N THR A 153 10.29 -7.80 -17.95
CA THR A 153 9.52 -6.71 -17.33
C THR A 153 10.29 -5.41 -17.17
N LYS A 154 11.62 -5.43 -17.40
CA LYS A 154 12.49 -4.25 -17.48
C LYS A 154 12.35 -3.32 -16.28
N VAL A 155 12.39 -3.90 -15.07
CA VAL A 155 12.38 -3.12 -13.83
C VAL A 155 13.56 -2.17 -13.82
N LYS A 156 13.31 -0.90 -13.52
CA LYS A 156 14.33 0.15 -13.60
C LYS A 156 15.21 0.14 -12.36
N LYS A 157 16.52 0.07 -12.57
CA LYS A 157 17.53 0.35 -11.55
C LYS A 157 17.46 1.82 -11.15
N VAL A 158 17.44 2.09 -9.85
CA VAL A 158 17.36 3.44 -9.29
C VAL A 158 18.50 3.61 -8.27
N PRO A 159 19.70 4.03 -8.71
CA PRO A 159 20.87 4.12 -7.84
C PRO A 159 20.66 4.97 -6.59
N GLU A 160 19.83 6.02 -6.67
CA GLU A 160 19.52 6.90 -5.54
C GLU A 160 18.84 6.18 -4.36
N LEU A 161 18.24 5.00 -4.57
CA LEU A 161 17.65 4.22 -3.48
C LEU A 161 18.71 3.71 -2.49
N ALA A 162 19.95 3.51 -2.92
CA ALA A 162 21.04 3.13 -2.04
C ALA A 162 21.23 4.13 -0.89
N ASP A 163 20.92 5.41 -1.12
CA ASP A 163 21.08 6.50 -0.15
C ASP A 163 19.82 6.77 0.71
N LYS A 164 18.74 5.99 0.53
CA LYS A 164 17.45 6.22 1.21
C LYS A 164 17.16 5.16 2.25
N ASN A 165 16.44 5.55 3.30
CA ASN A 165 15.78 4.58 4.14
C ASN A 165 14.61 3.96 3.37
N ILE A 166 14.63 2.64 3.18
CA ILE A 166 13.66 1.91 2.37
C ILE A 166 12.74 1.11 3.28
N TYR A 167 11.45 1.39 3.24
CA TYR A 167 10.43 0.60 3.91
C TYR A 167 9.75 -0.30 2.89
N VAL A 168 9.67 -1.58 3.23
CA VAL A 168 9.11 -2.63 2.37
C VAL A 168 7.88 -3.25 3.05
N PHE A 169 6.78 -3.36 2.31
CA PHE A 169 5.48 -3.80 2.84
C PHE A 169 4.95 -5.06 2.14
N SER A 170 3.81 -5.53 2.63
CA SER A 170 3.02 -6.61 2.02
C SER A 170 3.86 -7.88 1.85
N TYR A 171 3.97 -8.44 0.64
CA TYR A 171 4.69 -9.69 0.45
C TYR A 171 6.18 -9.62 0.78
N PHE A 172 6.81 -8.44 0.76
CA PHE A 172 8.15 -8.31 1.34
C PHE A 172 8.12 -8.71 2.82
N TYR A 173 7.26 -8.07 3.62
CA TYR A 173 7.11 -8.39 5.04
C TYR A 173 6.72 -9.85 5.28
N ASP A 174 5.69 -10.34 4.58
CA ASP A 174 5.18 -11.71 4.80
C ASP A 174 6.25 -12.76 4.52
N ARG A 175 6.99 -12.63 3.41
CA ARG A 175 8.10 -13.53 3.08
C ARG A 175 9.29 -13.32 4.00
N GLY A 176 9.53 -12.10 4.47
CA GLY A 176 10.53 -11.81 5.49
C GLY A 176 10.27 -12.57 6.78
N VAL A 177 9.05 -12.54 7.30
CA VAL A 177 8.66 -13.31 8.50
C VAL A 177 8.81 -14.82 8.24
N GLN A 178 8.25 -15.31 7.13
CA GLN A 178 8.27 -16.73 6.78
C GLN A 178 9.68 -17.27 6.47
N GLY A 179 10.56 -16.40 5.97
CA GLY A 179 11.98 -16.68 5.73
C GLY A 179 12.86 -16.53 6.98
N GLY A 180 12.30 -16.05 8.09
CA GLY A 180 13.03 -15.83 9.34
C GLY A 180 13.97 -14.61 9.32
N LEU A 181 13.70 -13.63 8.45
CA LEU A 181 14.46 -12.37 8.37
C LEU A 181 14.10 -11.44 9.53
N VAL A 182 12.84 -11.45 9.95
CA VAL A 182 12.32 -10.67 11.09
C VAL A 182 11.43 -11.55 11.95
N PRO A 183 11.40 -11.35 13.28
CA PRO A 183 10.54 -12.14 14.15
C PRO A 183 9.06 -11.79 13.92
N LYS A 184 8.19 -12.79 14.09
CA LYS A 184 6.75 -12.52 14.24
C LYS A 184 6.51 -12.02 15.66
N THR A 185 6.18 -10.74 15.82
CA THR A 185 5.90 -10.13 17.13
C THR A 185 4.41 -9.95 17.36
N GLU A 186 3.95 -9.99 18.61
CA GLU A 186 2.60 -9.50 18.95
C GLU A 186 2.49 -8.02 18.51
N GLY A 187 1.55 -7.72 17.61
CA GLY A 187 1.37 -6.39 17.02
C GLY A 187 2.18 -6.11 15.74
N ASN A 188 2.93 -7.10 15.20
CA ASN A 188 3.60 -7.03 13.89
C ASN A 188 4.36 -5.72 13.64
N LEU A 189 5.23 -5.35 14.60
CA LEU A 189 5.94 -4.07 14.60
C LEU A 189 6.97 -3.93 13.46
N GLY A 190 7.15 -4.98 12.65
CA GLY A 190 8.16 -5.03 11.62
C GLY A 190 9.53 -5.44 12.15
N GLY A 191 10.56 -5.09 11.38
CA GLY A 191 11.95 -5.29 11.77
C GLY A 191 12.91 -4.82 10.68
N ILE A 192 14.20 -4.95 10.95
CA ILE A 192 15.26 -4.62 9.99
C ILE A 192 15.87 -5.91 9.48
N SER A 193 16.04 -5.99 8.15
CA SER A 193 16.82 -7.03 7.48
C SER A 193 17.62 -6.38 6.35
N THR A 194 18.31 -7.18 5.54
CA THR A 194 19.01 -6.70 4.34
C THR A 194 18.54 -7.41 3.07
N VAL A 195 18.89 -6.85 1.91
CA VAL A 195 18.73 -7.50 0.60
C VAL A 195 19.40 -8.88 0.58
N GLY A 196 20.63 -8.97 1.09
CA GLY A 196 21.35 -10.23 1.26
C GLY A 196 20.72 -11.19 2.28
N GLY A 197 19.89 -10.68 3.20
CA GLY A 197 19.04 -11.49 4.08
C GLY A 197 18.05 -12.34 3.27
N TYR A 198 17.38 -11.75 2.27
CA TYR A 198 16.51 -12.48 1.36
C TYR A 198 17.26 -13.54 0.56
N LYS A 199 18.46 -13.21 0.04
CA LYS A 199 19.33 -14.18 -0.65
C LYS A 199 19.65 -15.41 0.21
N LYS A 200 20.02 -15.20 1.48
CA LYS A 200 20.33 -16.28 2.42
C LYS A 200 19.08 -17.14 2.70
N ALA A 201 17.94 -16.50 2.91
CA ALA A 201 16.68 -17.20 3.14
C ALA A 201 16.21 -17.98 1.90
N ALA A 202 16.38 -17.41 0.70
CA ALA A 202 16.10 -18.06 -0.57
C ALA A 202 16.96 -19.32 -0.75
N LYS A 203 18.28 -19.23 -0.54
CA LYS A 203 19.18 -20.39 -0.57
C LYS A 203 18.73 -21.51 0.37
N LYS A 204 18.34 -21.15 1.59
CA LYS A 204 17.81 -22.11 2.57
C LYS A 204 16.51 -22.76 2.09
N ALA A 205 15.58 -21.96 1.54
CA ALA A 205 14.31 -22.46 1.05
C ALA A 205 14.46 -23.37 -0.18
N CYS A 206 15.34 -23.02 -1.13
CA CYS A 206 15.60 -23.81 -2.33
C CYS A 206 16.34 -25.13 -2.07
N ALA A 207 16.94 -25.28 -0.88
CA ALA A 207 17.57 -26.53 -0.46
C ALA A 207 16.59 -27.53 0.19
N LEU A 208 15.34 -27.13 0.44
CA LEU A 208 14.35 -28.01 1.07
C LEU A 208 13.83 -29.07 0.09
N PRO A 209 13.84 -30.35 0.46
CA PRO A 209 13.25 -31.41 -0.35
C PRO A 209 11.72 -31.39 -0.29
N ALA A 210 11.09 -32.04 -1.27
CA ALA A 210 9.63 -32.06 -1.45
C ALA A 210 8.85 -32.56 -0.22
N ASP A 211 9.40 -33.53 0.52
CA ASP A 211 8.80 -34.14 1.71
C ASP A 211 8.88 -33.26 2.96
N GLN A 212 9.69 -32.20 2.94
CA GLN A 212 9.81 -31.20 4.00
C GLN A 212 8.99 -29.93 3.74
N LEU A 213 8.30 -29.85 2.60
CA LEU A 213 7.33 -28.80 2.34
C LEU A 213 6.09 -29.05 3.20
N GLY A 214 5.86 -28.18 4.19
CA GLY A 214 4.70 -28.26 5.08
C GLY A 214 3.36 -28.09 4.36
N PRO A 215 2.23 -28.29 5.07
CA PRO A 215 0.89 -28.25 4.48
C PRO A 215 0.43 -26.83 4.10
N GLU A 216 1.14 -25.79 4.56
CA GLU A 216 0.72 -24.42 4.33
C GLU A 216 0.91 -24.03 2.85
N HIS A 217 -0.13 -23.46 2.23
CA HIS A 217 -0.19 -23.17 0.79
C HIS A 217 0.98 -22.33 0.24
N TRP A 218 1.65 -21.55 1.08
CA TRP A 218 2.79 -20.71 0.70
C TRP A 218 4.13 -21.45 0.76
N ARG A 219 4.23 -22.58 1.48
CA ARG A 219 5.49 -23.35 1.65
C ARG A 219 6.11 -23.78 0.34
N PRO A 220 5.36 -24.34 -0.63
CA PRO A 220 5.95 -24.77 -1.89
C PRO A 220 6.58 -23.62 -2.67
N TRP A 221 6.08 -22.40 -2.47
CA TRP A 221 6.54 -21.22 -3.18
C TRP A 221 7.71 -20.51 -2.51
N GLN A 222 8.16 -20.92 -1.31
CA GLN A 222 9.19 -20.19 -0.57
C GLN A 222 10.49 -19.97 -1.37
N CYS A 223 10.97 -20.99 -2.07
CA CYS A 223 12.17 -20.85 -2.91
C CYS A 223 11.98 -19.80 -4.00
N LEU A 224 10.86 -19.88 -4.75
CA LEU A 224 10.54 -18.92 -5.80
C LEU A 224 10.37 -17.52 -5.22
N ASP A 225 9.51 -17.36 -4.22
CA ASP A 225 9.13 -16.07 -3.66
C ASP A 225 10.33 -15.29 -3.11
N LEU A 226 11.19 -15.95 -2.32
CA LEU A 226 12.36 -15.32 -1.72
C LEU A 226 13.44 -15.03 -2.77
N THR A 227 13.60 -15.90 -3.77
CA THR A 227 14.53 -15.69 -4.88
C THR A 227 14.08 -14.53 -5.76
N TYR A 228 12.79 -14.45 -6.09
CA TYR A 228 12.21 -13.36 -6.84
C TYR A 228 12.32 -12.02 -6.10
N ILE A 229 12.01 -11.98 -4.80
CA ILE A 229 12.18 -10.77 -3.99
C ILE A 229 13.64 -10.31 -4.02
N TYR A 230 14.59 -11.23 -3.85
CA TYR A 230 16.01 -10.91 -3.95
C TYR A 230 16.37 -10.38 -5.35
N ALA A 231 15.92 -11.02 -6.42
CA ALA A 231 16.15 -10.58 -7.80
C ALA A 231 15.56 -9.19 -8.06
N LEU A 232 14.32 -8.94 -7.64
CA LEU A 232 13.66 -7.65 -7.77
C LEU A 232 14.43 -6.53 -7.04
N LEU A 233 14.89 -6.78 -5.81
CA LEU A 233 15.64 -5.80 -5.03
C LEU A 233 17.06 -5.56 -5.56
N HIS A 234 17.81 -6.63 -5.82
CA HIS A 234 19.22 -6.55 -6.19
C HIS A 234 19.41 -6.26 -7.68
N HIS A 235 18.76 -7.02 -8.55
CA HIS A 235 18.91 -6.92 -10.00
C HIS A 235 17.94 -5.91 -10.61
N GLY A 236 16.69 -5.87 -10.14
CA GLY A 236 15.69 -4.90 -10.62
C GLY A 236 15.99 -3.47 -10.17
N TYR A 237 15.95 -3.22 -8.86
CA TYR A 237 16.17 -1.88 -8.32
C TYR A 237 17.64 -1.49 -8.17
N GLY A 238 18.57 -2.45 -8.21
CA GLY A 238 20.01 -2.18 -8.14
C GLY A 238 20.55 -2.02 -6.72
N LEU A 239 19.90 -2.61 -5.71
CA LEU A 239 20.29 -2.46 -4.30
C LEU A 239 21.42 -3.45 -3.91
N PRO A 240 22.46 -3.02 -3.19
CA PRO A 240 23.52 -3.91 -2.75
C PRO A 240 23.06 -4.88 -1.64
N ASP A 241 23.75 -6.01 -1.47
CA ASP A 241 23.37 -7.07 -0.51
C ASP A 241 23.34 -6.60 0.96
N ASP A 242 24.16 -5.61 1.31
CA ASP A 242 24.23 -5.01 2.64
C ASP A 242 23.16 -3.94 2.87
N LYS A 243 22.38 -3.57 1.85
CA LYS A 243 21.33 -2.56 1.99
C LYS A 243 20.29 -2.99 3.00
N GLU A 244 20.13 -2.18 4.05
CA GLU A 244 19.09 -2.35 5.05
C GLU A 244 17.69 -2.01 4.50
N LEU A 245 16.72 -2.82 4.92
CA LEU A 245 15.31 -2.73 4.60
C LEU A 245 14.51 -2.75 5.90
N PHE A 246 13.61 -1.79 6.05
CA PHE A 246 12.64 -1.75 7.14
C PHE A 246 11.40 -2.52 6.71
N LEU A 247 11.31 -3.78 7.11
CA LEU A 247 10.16 -4.63 6.83
C LEU A 247 9.04 -4.20 7.76
N ALA A 248 7.92 -3.72 7.21
CA ALA A 248 6.79 -3.23 7.97
C ALA A 248 5.51 -3.91 7.51
N GLU A 249 4.63 -4.28 8.45
CA GLU A 249 3.31 -4.74 8.06
C GLU A 249 2.47 -3.57 7.53
N LYS A 250 1.80 -3.78 6.40
CA LYS A 250 0.71 -2.91 5.95
C LYS A 250 -0.52 -3.19 6.82
N ASN A 251 -0.59 -2.50 7.96
CA ASN A 251 -1.79 -2.49 8.80
C ASN A 251 -2.93 -1.83 8.01
N ILE A 252 -4.01 -2.56 7.78
CA ILE A 252 -5.16 -2.04 7.05
C ILE A 252 -6.12 -1.44 8.07
N TYR A 253 -6.18 -0.11 8.09
CA TYR A 253 -7.20 0.59 8.85
C TYR A 253 -8.42 0.82 7.98
N VAL A 254 -9.58 0.41 8.49
CA VAL A 254 -10.86 0.62 7.81
C VAL A 254 -11.73 1.52 8.68
N PHE A 255 -12.27 2.56 8.06
CA PHE A 255 -12.97 3.65 8.75
C PHE A 255 -14.43 3.77 8.29
N SER A 256 -15.14 4.72 8.88
CA SER A 256 -16.48 5.15 8.43
C SER A 256 -17.43 3.95 8.28
N TYR A 257 -17.94 3.70 7.08
CA TYR A 257 -18.93 2.67 6.83
C TYR A 257 -18.46 1.25 7.17
N PHE A 258 -17.18 0.93 6.94
CA PHE A 258 -16.60 -0.35 7.36
C PHE A 258 -16.66 -0.48 8.88
N TYR A 259 -16.22 0.53 9.62
CA TYR A 259 -16.32 0.55 11.07
C TYR A 259 -17.78 0.42 11.55
N ASP A 260 -18.70 1.22 10.99
CA ASP A 260 -20.09 1.25 11.43
C ASP A 260 -20.77 -0.10 11.21
N ARG A 261 -20.55 -0.75 10.06
CA ARG A 261 -21.01 -2.12 9.79
C ARG A 261 -20.28 -3.15 10.65
N GLY A 262 -19.01 -2.94 10.93
CA GLY A 262 -18.22 -3.80 11.81
C GLY A 262 -18.76 -3.84 13.25
N VAL A 263 -19.11 -2.68 13.81
CA VAL A 263 -19.75 -2.60 15.14
C VAL A 263 -21.13 -3.28 15.11
N GLN A 264 -21.95 -2.98 14.10
CA GLN A 264 -23.29 -3.53 13.98
C GLN A 264 -23.30 -5.05 13.73
N GLY A 265 -22.31 -5.56 13.00
CA GLY A 265 -22.08 -6.99 12.77
C GLY A 265 -21.43 -7.70 13.97
N GLY A 266 -21.07 -6.98 15.04
CA GLY A 266 -20.44 -7.52 16.24
C GLY A 266 -18.98 -7.95 16.04
N LEU A 267 -18.28 -7.37 15.04
CA LEU A 267 -16.87 -7.63 14.80
C LEU A 267 -15.96 -6.95 15.83
N VAL A 268 -16.38 -5.77 16.31
CA VAL A 268 -15.70 -4.99 17.34
C VAL A 268 -16.73 -4.40 18.29
N PRO A 269 -16.40 -4.24 19.58
CA PRO A 269 -17.34 -3.69 20.56
C PRO A 269 -17.61 -2.21 20.31
N LYS A 270 -18.84 -1.78 20.61
CA LYS A 270 -19.16 -0.35 20.72
C LYS A 270 -18.63 0.16 22.06
N THR A 271 -17.54 0.93 22.05
CA THR A 271 -16.91 1.47 23.26
C THR A 271 -17.24 2.96 23.44
N GLU A 272 -17.26 3.43 24.70
CA GLU A 272 -17.27 4.87 24.97
C GLU A 272 -16.03 5.51 24.33
N GLY A 273 -16.26 6.42 23.38
CA GLY A 273 -15.19 7.06 22.58
C GLY A 273 -14.96 6.46 21.18
N ASN A 274 -15.65 5.38 20.79
CA ASN A 274 -15.54 4.75 19.46
C ASN A 274 -14.09 4.44 19.03
N LEU A 275 -13.29 3.89 19.93
CA LEU A 275 -11.89 3.56 19.66
C LEU A 275 -11.72 2.44 18.62
N GLY A 276 -12.74 1.60 18.49
CA GLY A 276 -12.75 0.46 17.58
C GLY A 276 -11.96 -0.73 18.09
N GLY A 277 -11.38 -1.50 17.16
CA GLY A 277 -10.69 -2.75 17.50
C GLY A 277 -10.20 -3.51 16.28
N ILE A 278 -9.57 -4.65 16.55
CA ILE A 278 -9.06 -5.56 15.52
C ILE A 278 -10.16 -6.57 15.16
N SER A 279 -10.38 -6.75 13.87
CA SER A 279 -11.14 -7.87 13.32
C SER A 279 -10.38 -8.46 12.13
N THR A 280 -11.01 -9.35 11.38
CA THR A 280 -10.42 -9.94 10.16
C THR A 280 -11.37 -9.84 8.98
N VAL A 281 -10.84 -10.02 7.77
CA VAL A 281 -11.67 -10.16 6.55
C VAL A 281 -12.68 -11.31 6.72
N GLY A 282 -12.25 -12.44 7.26
CA GLY A 282 -13.11 -13.56 7.62
C GLY A 282 -14.11 -13.25 8.74
N GLY A 283 -13.83 -12.25 9.58
CA GLY A 283 -14.78 -11.67 10.53
C GLY A 283 -16.02 -11.12 9.83
N TYR A 284 -15.83 -10.35 8.75
CA TYR A 284 -16.95 -9.85 7.92
C TYR A 284 -17.72 -10.99 7.25
N LYS A 285 -17.05 -12.03 6.76
CA LYS A 285 -17.71 -13.24 6.22
C LYS A 285 -18.64 -13.89 7.23
N LYS A 286 -18.17 -14.09 8.46
CA LYS A 286 -18.94 -14.69 9.55
C LYS A 286 -20.14 -13.82 9.92
N ALA A 287 -19.92 -12.50 10.03
CA ALA A 287 -20.98 -11.55 10.33
C ALA A 287 -22.04 -11.48 9.21
N ALA A 288 -21.62 -11.48 7.94
CA ALA A 288 -22.50 -11.52 6.78
C ALA A 288 -23.39 -12.77 6.79
N LYS A 289 -22.80 -13.96 6.99
CA LYS A 289 -23.55 -15.22 7.10
C LYS A 289 -24.60 -15.16 8.20
N LYS A 290 -24.26 -14.60 9.36
CA LYS A 290 -25.18 -14.43 10.49
C LYS A 290 -26.32 -13.46 10.12
N ALA A 291 -25.99 -12.32 9.53
CA ALA A 291 -26.93 -11.31 9.10
C ALA A 291 -27.92 -11.82 8.04
N CYS A 292 -27.44 -12.59 7.06
CA CYS A 292 -28.27 -13.15 5.99
C CYS A 292 -29.18 -14.30 6.46
N ALA A 293 -28.90 -14.90 7.62
CA ALA A 293 -29.73 -15.94 8.22
C ALA A 293 -30.85 -15.38 9.11
N LEU A 294 -30.92 -14.06 9.33
CA LEU A 294 -31.92 -13.46 10.20
C LEU A 294 -33.32 -13.48 9.54
N PRO A 295 -34.35 -13.99 10.25
CA PRO A 295 -35.71 -13.92 9.77
C PRO A 295 -36.28 -12.50 9.90
N ALA A 296 -37.33 -12.20 9.12
CA ALA A 296 -37.90 -10.86 9.00
C ALA A 296 -38.41 -10.28 10.33
N ASP A 297 -38.90 -11.14 11.24
CA ASP A 297 -39.37 -10.77 12.58
C ASP A 297 -38.24 -10.40 13.55
N GLN A 298 -36.98 -10.72 13.21
CA GLN A 298 -35.78 -10.33 13.97
C GLN A 298 -35.07 -9.10 13.39
N LEU A 299 -35.56 -8.58 12.25
CA LEU A 299 -35.12 -7.30 11.71
C LEU A 299 -35.77 -6.19 12.54
N GLY A 300 -35.05 -5.76 13.58
CA GLY A 300 -35.45 -4.65 14.45
C GLY A 300 -35.72 -3.33 13.70
N PRO A 301 -36.23 -2.30 14.39
CA PRO A 301 -36.72 -1.07 13.79
C PRO A 301 -35.64 -0.16 13.19
N GLU A 302 -34.36 -0.44 13.45
CA GLU A 302 -33.26 0.39 12.99
C GLU A 302 -33.10 0.30 11.47
N HIS A 303 -33.06 1.46 10.80
CA HIS A 303 -33.05 1.58 9.34
C HIS A 303 -31.94 0.79 8.62
N TRP A 304 -30.83 0.46 9.29
CA TRP A 304 -29.71 -0.30 8.72
C TRP A 304 -29.92 -1.83 8.81
N ARG A 305 -30.78 -2.32 9.70
CA ARG A 305 -30.95 -3.76 9.93
C ARG A 305 -31.49 -4.52 8.72
N PRO A 306 -32.41 -4.01 7.90
CA PRO A 306 -32.82 -4.70 6.68
C PRO A 306 -31.68 -4.88 5.67
N TRP A 307 -30.70 -3.98 5.67
CA TRP A 307 -29.58 -3.96 4.71
C TRP A 307 -28.35 -4.72 5.20
N GLN A 308 -28.29 -5.13 6.47
CA GLN A 308 -27.08 -5.71 7.08
C GLN A 308 -26.52 -6.92 6.32
N CYS A 309 -27.38 -7.77 5.73
CA CYS A 309 -26.94 -8.91 4.92
C CYS A 309 -26.21 -8.43 3.67
N LEU A 310 -26.81 -7.49 2.93
CA LEU A 310 -26.21 -6.89 1.74
C LEU A 310 -24.90 -6.19 2.08
N ASP A 311 -24.94 -5.29 3.07
CA ASP A 311 -23.82 -4.43 3.44
C ASP A 311 -22.59 -5.24 3.88
N LEU A 312 -22.77 -6.22 4.77
CA LEU A 312 -21.67 -7.06 5.27
C LEU A 312 -21.15 -8.01 4.18
N THR A 313 -22.05 -8.54 3.34
CA THR A 313 -21.66 -9.39 2.20
C THR A 313 -20.86 -8.58 1.18
N TYR A 314 -21.28 -7.36 0.88
CA TYR A 314 -20.56 -6.46 -0.01
C TYR A 314 -19.18 -6.11 0.54
N ILE A 315 -19.07 -5.75 1.82
CA ILE A 315 -17.77 -5.47 2.44
C ILE A 315 -16.85 -6.70 2.37
N TYR A 316 -17.35 -7.89 2.71
CA TYR A 316 -16.56 -9.11 2.59
C TYR A 316 -16.11 -9.36 1.15
N ALA A 317 -17.04 -9.27 0.19
CA ALA A 317 -16.73 -9.48 -1.22
C ALA A 317 -15.71 -8.45 -1.75
N LEU A 318 -15.85 -7.18 -1.37
CA LEU A 318 -14.90 -6.13 -1.73
C LEU A 318 -13.51 -6.41 -1.13
N LEU A 319 -13.41 -6.78 0.14
CA LEU A 319 -12.13 -7.03 0.80
C LEU A 319 -11.47 -8.32 0.29
N HIS A 320 -12.22 -9.42 0.22
CA HIS A 320 -11.68 -10.73 -0.13
C HIS A 320 -11.53 -10.95 -1.62
N HIS A 321 -12.57 -10.67 -2.40
CA HIS A 321 -12.56 -10.89 -3.86
C HIS A 321 -12.13 -9.63 -4.63
N GLY A 322 -12.52 -8.44 -4.19
CA GLY A 322 -12.15 -7.18 -4.84
C GLY A 322 -10.69 -6.81 -4.61
N TYR A 323 -10.24 -6.80 -3.36
CA TYR A 323 -8.87 -6.45 -2.97
C TYR A 323 -7.97 -7.67 -2.74
N GLY A 324 -8.49 -8.89 -2.87
CA GLY A 324 -7.67 -10.11 -2.77
C GLY A 324 -7.15 -10.42 -1.37
N LEU A 325 -7.73 -9.84 -0.30
CA LEU A 325 -7.25 -10.04 1.06
C LEU A 325 -7.66 -11.42 1.60
N PRO A 326 -6.76 -12.21 2.21
CA PRO A 326 -7.11 -13.53 2.73
C PRO A 326 -8.02 -13.41 3.98
N ASP A 327 -8.81 -14.46 4.26
CA ASP A 327 -9.80 -14.47 5.36
C ASP A 327 -9.16 -14.21 6.75
N ASP A 328 -7.88 -14.53 6.94
CA ASP A 328 -7.12 -14.30 8.18
C ASP A 328 -6.47 -12.91 8.28
N LYS A 329 -6.53 -12.07 7.23
CA LYS A 329 -5.95 -10.73 7.27
C LYS A 329 -6.64 -9.86 8.32
N GLU A 330 -5.84 -9.31 9.23
CA GLU A 330 -6.29 -8.38 10.27
C GLU A 330 -6.65 -7.00 9.69
N LEU A 331 -7.74 -6.45 10.22
CA LEU A 331 -8.29 -5.15 9.88
C LEU A 331 -8.45 -4.36 11.19
N PHE A 332 -7.90 -3.16 11.21
CA PHE A 332 -8.09 -2.22 12.30
C PHE A 332 -9.32 -1.38 12.01
N LEU A 333 -10.45 -1.78 12.58
CA LEU A 333 -11.70 -1.04 12.47
C LEU A 333 -11.60 0.14 13.43
N ALA A 334 -11.51 1.36 12.90
CA ALA A 334 -11.38 2.56 13.73
C ALA A 334 -12.42 3.61 13.31
N LYS A 335 -13.08 4.23 14.29
CA LYS A 335 -13.81 5.48 14.04
C LYS A 335 -12.91 6.68 14.20
N ARG A 336 -11.93 6.57 15.11
CA ARG A 336 -11.00 7.63 15.45
C ARG A 336 -9.56 7.14 15.40
N LEU A 337 -8.69 7.96 14.83
CA LEU A 337 -7.24 7.83 15.02
C LEU A 337 -6.76 8.98 15.87
N LYS A 338 -6.13 8.65 17.00
CA LYS A 338 -5.57 9.62 17.94
C LYS A 338 -6.55 10.77 18.29
N LYS A 339 -7.80 10.42 18.61
CA LYS A 339 -8.94 11.29 19.00
C LYS A 339 -9.64 12.06 17.87
N MET A 340 -9.20 11.95 16.62
CA MET A 340 -9.87 12.59 15.48
C MET A 340 -10.81 11.63 14.75
N GLU A 341 -11.99 12.10 14.36
CA GLU A 341 -12.96 11.30 13.60
C GLU A 341 -12.56 11.18 12.13
N MET A 342 -12.39 9.94 11.68
CA MET A 342 -11.98 9.62 10.32
C MET A 342 -13.23 9.45 9.45
N SER A 343 -13.66 10.53 8.82
CA SER A 343 -14.80 10.55 7.89
C SER A 343 -14.33 10.63 6.43
N TRP A 344 -15.16 10.13 5.51
CA TRP A 344 -14.98 10.36 4.07
C TRP A 344 -14.94 11.87 3.75
N ALA A 345 -15.64 12.67 4.55
CA ALA A 345 -15.66 14.11 4.42
C ALA A 345 -14.28 14.72 4.66
N LEU A 346 -13.44 14.17 5.53
CA LEU A 346 -12.08 14.68 5.75
C LEU A 346 -11.18 14.50 4.51
N GLY A 347 -11.26 13.34 3.85
CA GLY A 347 -10.56 13.09 2.58
C GLY A 347 -11.12 13.96 1.43
N ALA A 348 -12.44 14.15 1.40
CA ALA A 348 -13.09 15.05 0.46
C ALA A 348 -12.76 16.52 0.74
N SER A 349 -12.66 16.95 2.00
CA SER A 349 -12.26 18.29 2.43
C SER A 349 -10.82 18.58 2.06
N TYR A 350 -9.92 17.60 2.22
CA TYR A 350 -8.54 17.72 1.71
C TYR A 350 -8.53 17.91 0.19
N HIS A 351 -9.25 17.07 -0.56
CA HIS A 351 -9.35 17.21 -2.02
C HIS A 351 -9.97 18.55 -2.42
N LEU A 352 -11.05 18.96 -1.75
CA LEU A 352 -11.79 20.19 -2.01
C LEU A 352 -10.94 21.43 -1.71
N LEU A 353 -10.28 21.48 -0.55
CA LEU A 353 -9.36 22.56 -0.17
C LEU A 353 -8.18 22.64 -1.12
N ASN A 354 -7.62 21.51 -1.55
CA ASN A 354 -6.51 21.49 -2.49
C ASN A 354 -6.95 21.98 -3.89
N SER A 355 -8.11 21.54 -4.36
CA SER A 355 -8.69 22.01 -5.62
C SER A 355 -9.10 23.49 -5.56
N TYR A 356 -9.58 23.96 -4.42
CA TYR A 356 -9.96 25.36 -4.20
C TYR A 356 -8.74 26.27 -4.12
N HIS A 357 -7.67 25.87 -3.42
CA HIS A 357 -6.42 26.63 -3.39
C HIS A 357 -5.78 26.76 -4.78
N ALA A 358 -5.84 25.70 -5.60
CA ALA A 358 -5.41 25.76 -6.99
C ALA A 358 -6.24 26.78 -7.80
N ASP A 359 -7.56 26.75 -7.66
CA ASP A 359 -8.48 27.59 -8.43
C ASP A 359 -8.50 29.06 -7.95
N TYR A 360 -8.36 29.29 -6.64
CA TYR A 360 -8.32 30.62 -6.02
C TYR A 360 -7.00 31.35 -6.32
N ASN A 361 -5.86 30.64 -6.31
CA ASN A 361 -4.58 31.22 -6.70
C ASN A 361 -4.59 31.61 -8.19
N ILE A 362 -5.18 30.82 -9.07
CA ILE A 362 -5.31 31.18 -10.50
C ILE A 362 -6.15 32.46 -10.66
N LYS A 363 -7.32 32.53 -10.04
CA LYS A 363 -8.21 33.71 -10.13
C LYS A 363 -7.63 34.97 -9.49
N TYR A 364 -6.92 34.84 -8.37
CA TYR A 364 -6.28 35.96 -7.68
C TYR A 364 -5.06 36.49 -8.46
N THR A 365 -4.29 35.62 -9.13
CA THR A 365 -3.14 36.04 -9.94
C THR A 365 -3.58 36.67 -11.27
N GLU A 366 -4.68 36.20 -11.86
CA GLU A 366 -5.29 36.83 -13.03
C GLU A 366 -5.92 38.19 -12.71
N SER A 367 -6.58 38.35 -11.55
CA SER A 367 -7.15 39.65 -11.14
C SER A 367 -6.07 40.69 -10.81
N ARG A 368 -4.95 40.30 -10.18
CA ARG A 368 -3.79 41.18 -9.94
C ARG A 368 -3.03 41.59 -11.20
N ARG A 369 -3.01 40.73 -12.23
CA ARG A 369 -2.42 41.11 -13.54
C ARG A 369 -3.27 42.13 -14.27
N GLN A 370 -4.59 42.10 -14.07
CA GLN A 370 -5.52 43.05 -14.69
C GLN A 370 -5.68 44.35 -13.90
N ASN A 371 -5.44 44.36 -12.58
CA ASN A 371 -5.50 45.55 -11.72
C ASN A 371 -4.40 45.54 -10.64
N PRO A 372 -3.29 46.28 -10.83
CA PRO A 372 -2.29 46.48 -9.78
C PRO A 372 -2.86 47.36 -8.64
N ALA A 373 -2.58 47.00 -7.39
CA ALA A 373 -3.11 47.73 -6.23
C ALA A 373 -2.51 49.17 -6.13
N PRO A 374 -3.32 50.20 -5.82
CA PRO A 374 -2.82 51.53 -5.50
C PRO A 374 -2.21 51.56 -4.08
N SER A 375 -1.26 52.46 -3.89
CA SER A 375 -0.53 52.70 -2.63
C SER A 375 -1.44 53.06 -1.44
N PRO A 376 -1.03 52.74 -0.19
CA PRO A 376 -1.95 52.67 0.94
C PRO A 376 -2.29 54.05 1.50
N SER A 377 -3.58 54.37 1.57
CA SER A 377 -4.09 55.40 2.48
C SER A 377 -5.44 55.02 3.06
N ASP A 378 -5.47 55.13 4.39
CA ASP A 378 -6.59 55.27 5.32
C ASP A 378 -7.55 54.12 5.58
N GLY A 379 -7.66 53.85 6.88
CA GLY A 379 -8.42 52.78 7.47
C GLY A 379 -9.90 53.10 7.62
N ARG A 380 -10.70 52.08 7.33
CA ARG A 380 -11.95 51.72 8.02
C ARG A 380 -12.22 50.24 7.74
N PRO A 381 -12.70 49.47 8.72
CA PRO A 381 -12.97 48.05 8.53
C PRO A 381 -14.24 47.89 7.69
N ASN A 382 -14.10 47.28 6.52
CA ASN A 382 -15.23 46.95 5.66
C ASN A 382 -15.68 45.52 6.01
N THR A 383 -16.70 45.41 6.86
CA THR A 383 -17.46 44.17 7.08
C THR A 383 -18.26 43.86 5.83
N THR A 384 -17.88 42.81 5.09
CA THR A 384 -18.67 42.27 3.97
C THR A 384 -18.86 40.78 4.15
N GLN A 385 -20.12 40.41 4.38
CA GLN A 385 -20.78 39.12 4.10
C GLN A 385 -19.87 37.88 4.05
N ASN A 386 -19.67 37.25 5.21
CA ASN A 386 -19.19 35.88 5.28
C ASN A 386 -20.33 34.94 4.88
N GLY A 387 -20.16 34.21 3.78
CA GLY A 387 -21.13 33.23 3.31
C GLY A 387 -21.09 31.95 4.15
N VAL A 388 -22.15 31.15 4.11
CA VAL A 388 -22.18 29.77 4.64
C VAL A 388 -21.00 28.94 4.10
N LEU A 389 -20.51 29.27 2.90
CA LEU A 389 -19.31 28.68 2.34
C LEU A 389 -18.05 29.04 3.14
N ASP A 390 -17.89 30.30 3.57
CA ASP A 390 -16.72 30.73 4.36
C ASP A 390 -16.74 30.11 5.75
N GLU A 391 -17.91 29.97 6.38
CA GLU A 391 -18.05 29.26 7.66
C GLU A 391 -17.74 27.76 7.53
N VAL A 392 -18.17 27.13 6.43
CA VAL A 392 -17.83 25.73 6.11
C VAL A 392 -16.34 25.59 5.81
N PHE A 393 -15.71 26.57 5.14
CA PHE A 393 -14.27 26.59 4.88
C PHE A 393 -13.46 26.83 6.15
N GLU A 394 -13.86 27.75 7.04
CA GLU A 394 -13.26 27.94 8.35
C GLU A 394 -13.34 26.65 9.17
N PHE A 395 -14.52 26.02 9.25
CA PHE A 395 -14.68 24.75 9.96
C PHE A 395 -13.78 23.63 9.40
N MET A 396 -13.70 23.50 8.08
CA MET A 396 -12.80 22.53 7.43
C MET A 396 -11.32 22.87 7.64
N SER A 397 -10.97 24.16 7.59
CA SER A 397 -9.61 24.66 7.79
C SER A 397 -9.16 24.51 9.24
N GLU A 398 -10.01 24.80 10.22
CA GLU A 398 -9.74 24.58 11.65
C GLU A 398 -9.61 23.09 11.96
N SER A 399 -10.48 22.25 11.40
CA SER A 399 -10.41 20.79 11.57
C SER A 399 -9.13 20.22 10.95
N LEU A 400 -8.71 20.72 9.78
CA LEU A 400 -7.45 20.36 9.13
C LEU A 400 -6.24 20.91 9.90
N THR A 401 -6.29 22.15 10.38
CA THR A 401 -5.21 22.80 11.16
C THR A 401 -5.02 22.08 12.49
N SER A 402 -6.10 21.67 13.14
CA SER A 402 -6.08 20.83 14.34
C SER A 402 -5.48 19.46 14.04
N MET A 403 -5.84 18.84 12.91
CA MET A 403 -5.20 17.60 12.44
C MET A 403 -3.70 17.75 12.24
N LEU A 404 -3.30 18.80 11.54
CA LEU A 404 -1.92 19.04 11.18
C LEU A 404 -1.07 19.41 12.38
N SER A 405 -1.61 20.22 13.29
CA SER A 405 -0.95 20.55 14.55
C SER A 405 -0.81 19.31 15.44
N TYR A 406 -1.82 18.45 15.46
CA TYR A 406 -1.82 17.22 16.24
C TYR A 406 -0.81 16.17 15.74
N PHE A 407 -0.58 16.11 14.43
CA PHE A 407 0.50 15.31 13.84
C PHE A 407 1.86 16.05 13.79
N ASN A 408 2.00 17.23 14.40
CA ASN A 408 3.19 18.10 14.33
C ASN A 408 3.63 18.45 12.89
N LEU A 409 2.70 18.48 11.95
CA LEU A 409 2.93 18.79 10.54
C LEU A 409 2.91 20.30 10.27
N ILE A 410 2.25 21.08 11.13
CA ILE A 410 2.32 22.54 11.20
C ILE A 410 2.44 22.95 12.67
N SER A 411 2.99 24.14 12.96
CA SER A 411 2.93 24.70 14.31
C SER A 411 1.50 25.10 14.66
N PRO A 412 1.03 24.95 15.91
CA PRO A 412 -0.19 25.60 16.34
C PRO A 412 -0.02 27.09 16.11
N SER A 413 -0.94 27.71 15.36
CA SER A 413 -0.97 29.16 15.21
C SER A 413 -1.02 29.81 16.59
N ALA A 414 -0.10 30.76 16.84
CA ALA A 414 -0.07 31.60 18.04
C ALA A 414 -1.27 32.54 18.09
#